data_AF-A0A7C6ZQ32-F1
#
_entry.id   AF-A0A7C6ZQ32-F1
#
_cell.length_a   1.000
_cell.length_b   1.000
_cell.length_c   1.000
_cell.angle_alpha   90.00
_cell.angle_beta   90.00
_cell.angle_gamma   90.00
#
_symmetry.space_group_name_H-M   'P 1'
#
loop_
_entity.id
_entity.type
_entity.pdbx_description
1 polymer ?
#
loop_
_entity_poly.entity_id
_entity_poly.type
_entity_poly.pdbx_seq_one_letter_code
_entity_poly.pdbx_strand_id
1 'polypeptide(L)'
;PGSSVATQFMPPSIFGYTEGLTWYDYNPDEAKKILEEEGVLPGFKTTITYRDVVRGYLPNPGVVAQDIQAQLADIGVEAEIVVMESGAFLDAADRGEIDGFHMLGWGADYPDATNFLDFHFGPGASAQFGEGFPDIWEALQQGATRALPEERQPFYDTANELIKQHVPMIPVAHGGNGAAFKADVEGAYASDIGAEQFALMNPGGRDTFVWLQNGEPAGLYCADESDGEALRACEQVMQSLLAYEPGTGDVVASLATEWTANDDLTEWVFKLREGVKFHNGATLDANDVVLSYVVQWDASHPLHVGRDGSFTYFPGLFGAFLNAPE
;
A
#
# COMPACT_ATOMS: atom_id res chain seq x y z
N PRO A 1 -19.31 -6.55 8.95
CA PRO A 1 -18.62 -6.88 7.69
C PRO A 1 -19.32 -6.21 6.51
N GLY A 2 -18.77 -5.10 6.05
CA GLY A 2 -19.30 -4.33 4.93
C GLY A 2 -18.45 -3.10 4.71
N SER A 3 -18.42 -2.63 3.47
CA SER A 3 -17.73 -1.40 3.11
C SER A 3 -18.37 -0.19 3.80
N SER A 4 -17.55 0.80 4.17
CA SER A 4 -18.01 2.07 4.72
C SER A 4 -17.55 3.22 3.83
N VAL A 5 -18.34 4.30 3.81
CA VAL A 5 -17.88 5.57 3.22
C VAL A 5 -16.65 6.04 3.99
N ALA A 6 -15.58 6.38 3.27
CA ALA A 6 -14.35 6.83 3.89
C ALA A 6 -14.45 8.32 4.25
N THR A 7 -13.93 8.71 5.41
CA THR A 7 -13.85 10.11 5.83
C THR A 7 -12.43 10.68 5.75
N GLN A 8 -11.45 9.81 5.50
CA GLN A 8 -10.04 10.12 5.37
C GLN A 8 -9.33 8.96 4.62
N PHE A 9 -8.05 9.14 4.30
CA PHE A 9 -7.23 8.10 3.68
C PHE A 9 -7.07 6.86 4.57
N MET A 10 -6.86 7.09 5.86
CA MET A 10 -6.67 6.05 6.87
C MET A 10 -7.96 5.26 7.14
N PRO A 11 -7.93 3.92 7.13
CA PRO A 11 -9.03 3.12 7.63
C PRO A 11 -9.07 3.10 9.17
N PRO A 12 -10.26 3.00 9.79
CA PRO A 12 -10.41 3.04 11.25
C PRO A 12 -9.81 1.85 12.00
N SER A 13 -9.43 0.78 11.29
CA SER A 13 -8.83 -0.41 11.87
C SER A 13 -7.30 -0.34 11.98
N ILE A 14 -6.66 0.72 11.49
CA ILE A 14 -5.20 0.87 11.47
C ILE A 14 -4.79 2.07 12.30
N PHE A 15 -3.69 1.90 13.04
CA PHE A 15 -3.08 2.99 13.80
C PHE A 15 -2.79 4.20 12.90
N GLY A 16 -3.02 5.42 13.40
CA GLY A 16 -2.91 6.66 12.61
C GLY A 16 -4.24 7.19 12.06
N TYR A 17 -5.37 6.51 12.30
CA TYR A 17 -6.71 7.05 12.02
C TYR A 17 -7.06 8.22 12.95
N THR A 18 -7.63 9.29 12.40
CA THR A 18 -8.06 10.46 13.19
C THR A 18 -9.55 10.40 13.51
N GLU A 19 -9.89 10.21 14.78
CA GLU A 19 -11.29 10.19 15.22
C GLU A 19 -12.00 11.53 14.98
N GLY A 20 -13.19 11.46 14.38
CA GLY A 20 -14.03 12.66 14.14
C GLY A 20 -13.67 13.47 12.89
N LEU A 21 -12.58 13.14 12.19
CA LEU A 21 -12.29 13.74 10.89
C LEU A 21 -13.39 13.37 9.88
N THR A 22 -13.89 14.38 9.18
CA THR A 22 -14.92 14.28 8.14
C THR A 22 -14.41 14.86 6.84
N TRP A 23 -14.91 14.36 5.70
CA TRP A 23 -14.59 14.90 4.38
C TRP A 23 -15.59 15.98 3.94
N TYR A 24 -15.40 16.54 2.76
CA TYR A 24 -16.35 17.47 2.14
C TYR A 24 -17.68 16.77 1.81
N ASP A 25 -18.79 17.47 2.07
CA ASP A 25 -20.13 17.00 1.75
C ASP A 25 -20.39 17.02 0.23
N TYR A 26 -21.23 16.10 -0.23
CA TYR A 26 -21.69 16.09 -1.63
C TYR A 26 -22.59 17.31 -1.91
N ASN A 27 -22.08 18.27 -2.70
CA ASN A 27 -22.79 19.49 -3.07
C ASN A 27 -22.49 19.90 -4.54
N PRO A 28 -23.24 19.38 -5.52
CA PRO A 28 -22.99 19.67 -6.94
C PRO A 28 -23.23 21.13 -7.32
N ASP A 29 -24.15 21.83 -6.63
CA ASP A 29 -24.44 23.24 -6.90
C ASP A 29 -23.23 24.14 -6.54
N GLU A 30 -22.63 23.92 -5.37
CA GLU A 30 -21.44 24.68 -4.97
C GLU A 30 -20.21 24.28 -5.81
N ALA A 31 -20.04 22.99 -6.12
CA ALA A 31 -18.96 22.53 -6.99
C ALA A 31 -19.02 23.21 -8.36
N LYS A 32 -20.20 23.27 -8.99
CA LYS A 32 -20.41 23.97 -10.26
C LYS A 32 -20.09 25.45 -10.16
N LYS A 33 -20.55 26.12 -9.09
CA LYS A 33 -20.30 27.54 -8.87
C LYS A 33 -18.81 27.85 -8.77
N ILE A 34 -18.04 27.04 -8.03
CA ILE A 34 -16.58 27.19 -7.93
C ILE A 34 -15.93 27.07 -9.32
N LEU A 35 -16.32 26.08 -10.11
CA LEU A 35 -15.77 25.89 -11.47
C LEU A 35 -16.13 27.05 -12.43
N GLU A 36 -17.31 27.65 -12.28
CA GLU A 36 -17.68 28.86 -13.02
C GLU A 36 -16.87 30.09 -12.57
N GLU A 37 -16.64 30.26 -11.25
CA GLU A 37 -15.84 31.35 -10.68
C GLU A 37 -14.35 31.27 -11.09
N GLU A 38 -13.80 30.06 -11.18
CA GLU A 38 -12.45 29.79 -11.71
C GLU A 38 -12.37 29.94 -13.25
N GLY A 39 -13.51 30.13 -13.93
CA GLY A 39 -13.56 30.38 -15.37
C GLY A 39 -13.19 29.18 -16.24
N VAL A 40 -13.23 27.96 -15.69
CA VAL A 40 -12.94 26.71 -16.41
C VAL A 40 -14.18 26.11 -17.08
N LEU A 41 -15.37 26.63 -16.75
CA LEU A 41 -16.62 26.28 -17.42
C LEU A 41 -17.12 27.41 -18.35
N PRO A 42 -17.70 27.06 -19.52
CA PRO A 42 -17.81 25.70 -20.08
C PRO A 42 -16.48 25.23 -20.71
N GLY A 43 -16.31 23.92 -20.85
CA GLY A 43 -15.21 23.33 -21.62
C GLY A 43 -14.14 22.61 -20.81
N PHE A 44 -14.32 22.47 -19.50
CA PHE A 44 -13.47 21.59 -18.69
C PHE A 44 -13.58 20.15 -19.21
N LYS A 45 -12.46 19.60 -19.69
CA LYS A 45 -12.31 18.19 -20.04
C LYS A 45 -11.31 17.50 -19.11
N THR A 46 -11.58 16.26 -18.74
CA THR A 46 -10.68 15.44 -17.92
C THR A 46 -10.81 13.96 -18.29
N THR A 47 -10.01 13.13 -17.65
CA THR A 47 -10.03 11.66 -17.77
C THR A 47 -10.28 11.03 -16.41
N ILE A 48 -10.91 9.86 -16.41
CA ILE A 48 -11.05 8.95 -15.28
C ILE A 48 -10.38 7.63 -15.70
N THR A 49 -9.17 7.42 -15.21
CA THR A 49 -8.36 6.25 -15.58
C THR A 49 -8.43 5.17 -14.50
N TYR A 50 -8.57 3.90 -14.86
CA TYR A 50 -8.51 2.80 -13.90
C TYR A 50 -7.98 1.49 -14.51
N ARG A 51 -7.57 0.55 -13.66
CA ARG A 51 -7.31 -0.86 -14.02
C ARG A 51 -8.55 -1.72 -13.77
N ASP A 52 -8.99 -2.50 -14.76
CA ASP A 52 -10.20 -3.35 -14.66
C ASP A 52 -9.92 -4.65 -13.90
N VAL A 53 -9.60 -4.50 -12.61
CA VAL A 53 -9.28 -5.60 -11.69
C VAL A 53 -10.10 -5.43 -10.43
N VAL A 54 -10.78 -6.50 -10.00
CA VAL A 54 -11.53 -6.53 -8.74
C VAL A 54 -10.56 -6.37 -7.58
N ARG A 55 -10.76 -5.37 -6.74
CA ARG A 55 -9.98 -5.18 -5.50
C ARG A 55 -10.91 -4.94 -4.32
N GLY A 56 -10.49 -5.31 -3.11
CA GLY A 56 -11.31 -5.15 -1.90
C GLY A 56 -11.79 -3.71 -1.70
N TYR A 57 -10.93 -2.73 -1.98
CA TYR A 57 -11.24 -1.29 -1.90
C TYR A 57 -12.10 -0.77 -3.07
N LEU A 58 -12.12 -1.45 -4.22
CA LEU A 58 -12.86 -1.03 -5.43
C LEU A 58 -13.26 -2.25 -6.27
N PRO A 59 -14.35 -2.95 -5.91
CA PRO A 59 -14.70 -4.24 -6.54
C PRO A 59 -15.34 -4.08 -7.93
N ASN A 60 -15.94 -2.93 -8.23
CA ASN A 60 -16.61 -2.66 -9.51
C ASN A 60 -16.11 -1.33 -10.10
N PRO A 61 -14.84 -1.23 -10.52
CA PRO A 61 -14.25 0.04 -10.93
C PRO A 61 -15.01 0.67 -12.10
N GLY A 62 -15.40 -0.11 -13.12
CA GLY A 62 -16.14 0.44 -14.27
C GLY A 62 -17.49 1.07 -13.93
N VAL A 63 -18.22 0.52 -12.96
CA VAL A 63 -19.50 1.10 -12.50
C VAL A 63 -19.24 2.40 -11.75
N VAL A 64 -18.25 2.42 -10.86
CA VAL A 64 -17.88 3.62 -10.10
C VAL A 64 -17.38 4.73 -11.02
N ALA A 65 -16.60 4.41 -12.07
CA ALA A 65 -16.17 5.38 -13.07
C ALA A 65 -17.35 6.01 -13.80
N GLN A 66 -18.36 5.22 -14.19
CA GLN A 66 -19.56 5.71 -14.87
C GLN A 66 -20.40 6.61 -13.95
N ASP A 67 -20.53 6.27 -12.67
CA ASP A 67 -21.23 7.08 -11.69
C ASP A 67 -20.52 8.43 -11.47
N ILE A 68 -19.18 8.43 -11.35
CA ILE A 68 -18.38 9.67 -11.24
C ILE A 68 -18.49 10.49 -12.52
N GLN A 69 -18.38 9.86 -13.70
CA GLN A 69 -18.53 10.54 -15.00
C GLN A 69 -19.89 11.24 -15.11
N ALA A 70 -20.98 10.57 -14.71
CA ALA A 70 -22.32 11.15 -14.72
C ALA A 70 -22.42 12.36 -13.77
N GLN A 71 -21.89 12.25 -12.55
CA GLN A 71 -21.88 13.36 -11.58
C GLN A 71 -21.05 14.56 -12.06
N LEU A 72 -19.92 14.32 -12.73
CA LEU A 72 -19.12 15.38 -13.35
C LEU A 72 -19.86 16.05 -14.52
N ALA A 73 -20.58 15.28 -15.33
CA ALA A 73 -21.38 15.82 -16.43
C ALA A 73 -22.52 16.73 -15.92
N ASP A 74 -23.16 16.40 -14.80
CA ASP A 74 -24.22 17.21 -14.18
C ASP A 74 -23.73 18.63 -13.77
N ILE A 75 -22.45 18.77 -13.44
CA ILE A 75 -21.81 20.06 -13.13
C ILE A 75 -21.08 20.69 -14.33
N GLY A 76 -21.15 20.08 -15.51
CA GLY A 76 -20.62 20.63 -16.76
C GLY A 76 -19.17 20.23 -17.10
N VAL A 77 -18.59 19.25 -16.40
CA VAL A 77 -17.27 18.68 -16.70
C VAL A 77 -17.42 17.48 -17.63
N GLU A 78 -16.68 17.46 -18.73
CA GLU A 78 -16.64 16.34 -19.67
C GLU A 78 -15.51 15.38 -19.28
N ALA A 79 -15.85 14.22 -18.72
CA ALA A 79 -14.86 13.21 -18.35
C ALA A 79 -14.84 12.03 -19.34
N GLU A 80 -13.67 11.65 -19.84
CA GLU A 80 -13.47 10.41 -20.62
C GLU A 80 -13.02 9.27 -19.70
N ILE A 81 -13.61 8.08 -19.84
CA ILE A 81 -13.19 6.89 -19.08
C ILE A 81 -12.10 6.17 -19.85
N VAL A 82 -10.96 5.95 -19.22
CA VAL A 82 -9.80 5.25 -19.80
C VAL A 82 -9.51 4.00 -18.97
N VAL A 83 -9.41 2.85 -19.64
CA VAL A 83 -9.05 1.58 -18.99
C VAL A 83 -7.64 1.19 -19.41
N MET A 84 -6.79 0.91 -18.43
CA MET A 84 -5.41 0.48 -18.64
C MET A 84 -5.21 -0.97 -18.15
N GLU A 85 -4.22 -1.64 -18.73
CA GLU A 85 -3.70 -2.90 -18.20
C GLU A 85 -3.10 -2.64 -16.80
N SER A 86 -3.22 -3.61 -15.89
CA SER A 86 -2.92 -3.46 -14.46
C SER A 86 -1.48 -3.03 -14.19
N GLY A 87 -0.49 -3.70 -14.77
CA GLY A 87 0.92 -3.36 -14.58
C GLY A 87 1.25 -1.99 -15.18
N ALA A 88 0.84 -1.76 -16.42
CA ALA A 88 1.03 -0.47 -17.09
C ALA A 88 0.37 0.71 -16.34
N PHE A 89 -0.79 0.47 -15.72
CA PHE A 89 -1.49 1.46 -14.90
C PHE A 89 -0.71 1.80 -13.64
N LEU A 90 -0.24 0.79 -12.89
CA LEU A 90 0.52 1.02 -11.66
C LEU A 90 1.82 1.76 -11.96
N ASP A 91 2.55 1.33 -12.99
CA ASP A 91 3.79 1.95 -13.43
C ASP A 91 3.59 3.44 -13.82
N ALA A 92 2.51 3.75 -14.52
CA ALA A 92 2.18 5.13 -14.90
C ALA A 92 1.69 5.98 -13.72
N ALA A 93 0.91 5.38 -12.81
CA ALA A 93 0.45 6.05 -11.60
C ALA A 93 1.64 6.43 -10.71
N ASP A 94 2.55 5.49 -10.46
CA ASP A 94 3.73 5.70 -9.62
C ASP A 94 4.63 6.83 -10.16
N ARG A 95 4.78 6.90 -11.49
CA ARG A 95 5.54 7.97 -12.17
C ARG A 95 4.78 9.28 -12.33
N GLY A 96 3.50 9.36 -11.92
CA GLY A 96 2.68 10.57 -12.11
C GLY A 96 2.38 10.88 -13.58
N GLU A 97 2.34 9.87 -14.44
CA GLU A 97 2.16 9.99 -15.90
C GLU A 97 0.68 9.89 -16.34
N ILE A 98 -0.24 9.70 -15.40
CA ILE A 98 -1.67 9.63 -15.70
C ILE A 98 -2.26 11.04 -15.72
N ASP A 99 -2.71 11.48 -16.90
CA ASP A 99 -3.48 12.71 -17.03
C ASP A 99 -4.87 12.58 -16.38
N GLY A 100 -5.37 13.67 -15.80
CA GLY A 100 -6.70 13.75 -15.18
C GLY A 100 -6.76 13.08 -13.80
N PHE A 101 -7.82 12.32 -13.54
CA PHE A 101 -7.98 11.55 -12.31
C PHE A 101 -7.78 10.07 -12.58
N HIS A 102 -7.23 9.34 -11.62
CA HIS A 102 -7.26 7.88 -11.61
C HIS A 102 -7.94 7.32 -10.37
N MET A 103 -8.59 6.17 -10.54
CA MET A 103 -9.18 5.43 -9.44
C MET A 103 -8.23 4.31 -9.02
N LEU A 104 -7.77 4.41 -7.77
CA LEU A 104 -6.94 3.42 -7.13
C LEU A 104 -7.32 3.33 -5.65
N GLY A 105 -6.70 2.41 -4.95
CA GLY A 105 -6.81 2.30 -3.51
C GLY A 105 -5.68 1.44 -2.98
N TRP A 106 -5.66 1.31 -1.66
CA TRP A 106 -4.59 0.64 -0.95
C TRP A 106 -5.17 -0.45 -0.05
N GLY A 107 -4.49 -1.60 -0.01
CA GLY A 107 -4.66 -2.60 1.04
C GLY A 107 -3.42 -2.53 1.91
N ALA A 108 -3.58 -2.64 3.23
CA ALA A 108 -2.44 -2.60 4.13
C ALA A 108 -1.49 -3.77 3.85
N ASP A 109 -0.19 -3.52 3.74
CA ASP A 109 0.85 -4.57 3.72
C ASP A 109 1.38 -4.85 5.12
N TYR A 110 1.30 -3.86 6.00
CA TYR A 110 1.56 -3.99 7.42
C TYR A 110 0.73 -2.97 8.22
N PRO A 111 0.38 -3.27 9.48
CA PRO A 111 -0.69 -2.58 10.21
C PRO A 111 -0.23 -1.29 10.91
N ASP A 112 0.44 -0.40 10.19
CA ASP A 112 0.96 0.85 10.72
C ASP A 112 0.63 2.05 9.81
N ALA A 113 0.49 3.24 10.40
CA ALA A 113 0.26 4.49 9.69
C ALA A 113 1.27 4.73 8.57
N THR A 114 2.53 4.29 8.74
CA THR A 114 3.59 4.48 7.75
C THR A 114 3.34 3.73 6.44
N ASN A 115 2.58 2.63 6.45
CA ASN A 115 2.20 1.92 5.22
C ASN A 115 1.16 2.69 4.38
N PHE A 116 0.46 3.64 4.99
CA PHE A 116 -0.55 4.45 4.33
C PHE A 116 -0.06 5.88 4.12
N LEU A 117 0.27 6.59 5.21
CA LEU A 117 0.55 8.01 5.18
C LEU A 117 1.97 8.29 4.69
N ASP A 118 2.99 7.76 5.35
CA ASP A 118 4.39 8.00 5.00
C ASP A 118 4.72 7.48 3.59
N PHE A 119 4.26 6.27 3.26
CA PHE A 119 4.48 5.67 1.95
C PHE A 119 3.87 6.48 0.80
N HIS A 120 2.65 7.01 0.96
CA HIS A 120 1.95 7.71 -0.12
C HIS A 120 2.08 9.24 -0.11
N PHE A 121 2.41 9.84 1.03
CA PHE A 121 2.45 11.29 1.18
C PHE A 121 3.72 11.81 1.84
N GLY A 122 4.70 10.96 2.13
CA GLY A 122 6.02 11.36 2.64
C GLY A 122 6.97 11.92 1.56
N PRO A 123 8.17 12.37 1.95
CA PRO A 123 9.15 12.99 1.03
C PRO A 123 9.76 12.02 0.01
N GLY A 124 9.61 10.70 0.20
CA GLY A 124 10.02 9.66 -0.73
C GLY A 124 8.84 8.97 -1.44
N ALA A 125 7.63 9.49 -1.26
CA ALA A 125 6.45 8.96 -1.92
C ALA A 125 6.53 9.14 -3.44
N SER A 126 5.88 8.25 -4.17
CA SER A 126 5.84 8.33 -5.62
C SER A 126 5.02 9.52 -6.12
N ALA A 127 5.16 9.84 -7.41
CA ALA A 127 4.54 11.02 -8.01
C ALA A 127 3.04 10.85 -8.30
N GLN A 128 2.43 9.75 -7.81
CA GLN A 128 1.01 9.44 -8.00
C GLN A 128 0.08 10.56 -7.53
N PHE A 129 0.48 11.36 -6.54
CA PHE A 129 -0.29 12.47 -6.01
C PHE A 129 0.34 13.83 -6.33
N GLY A 130 1.21 13.91 -7.34
CA GLY A 130 1.95 15.09 -7.73
C GLY A 130 3.27 15.27 -6.97
N GLU A 131 3.77 16.50 -6.89
CA GLU A 131 5.07 16.83 -6.27
C GLU A 131 5.10 16.70 -4.73
N GLY A 132 3.94 16.43 -4.11
CA GLY A 132 3.79 16.34 -2.65
C GLY A 132 3.68 17.68 -1.93
N PHE A 133 3.55 17.64 -0.59
CA PHE A 133 3.24 18.80 0.24
C PHE A 133 4.21 18.88 1.44
N PRO A 134 5.09 19.90 1.50
CA PRO A 134 6.12 19.97 2.55
C PRO A 134 5.60 20.01 3.98
N ASP A 135 4.41 20.55 4.21
CA ASP A 135 3.77 20.58 5.54
C ASP A 135 3.26 19.19 5.96
N ILE A 136 2.74 18.38 5.03
CA ILE A 136 2.46 16.97 5.27
C ILE A 136 3.75 16.22 5.60
N TRP A 137 4.84 16.45 4.83
CA TRP A 137 6.13 15.79 5.08
C TRP A 137 6.68 16.06 6.47
N GLU A 138 6.61 17.31 6.93
CA GLU A 138 7.08 17.71 8.26
C GLU A 138 6.32 16.95 9.36
N ALA A 139 4.99 16.86 9.25
CA ALA A 139 4.18 16.11 10.21
C ALA A 139 4.56 14.62 10.21
N LEU A 140 4.60 13.99 9.03
CA LEU A 140 4.91 12.56 8.90
C LEU A 140 6.31 12.21 9.43
N GLN A 141 7.34 12.99 9.09
CA GLN A 141 8.70 12.77 9.60
C GLN A 141 8.78 12.90 11.14
N GLN A 142 8.03 13.83 11.73
CA GLN A 142 7.99 13.95 13.20
C GLN A 142 7.25 12.77 13.85
N GLY A 143 6.20 12.26 13.20
CA GLY A 143 5.50 11.06 13.63
C GLY A 143 6.36 9.80 13.54
N ALA A 144 6.99 9.56 12.38
CA ALA A 144 7.78 8.35 12.12
C ALA A 144 9.03 8.19 13.01
N THR A 145 9.53 9.28 13.59
CA THR A 145 10.73 9.25 14.45
C THR A 145 10.43 8.97 15.94
N ARG A 146 9.18 8.66 16.30
CA ARG A 146 8.81 8.34 17.69
C ARG A 146 8.54 6.85 17.90
N ALA A 147 8.88 6.38 19.10
CA ALA A 147 8.75 4.97 19.47
C ALA A 147 7.32 4.56 19.82
N LEU A 148 6.62 5.43 20.54
CA LEU A 148 5.36 5.10 21.21
C LEU A 148 4.16 5.60 20.39
N PRO A 149 3.11 4.78 20.16
CA PRO A 149 1.93 5.18 19.39
C PRO A 149 1.30 6.50 19.85
N GLU A 150 1.22 6.75 21.16
CA GLU A 150 0.67 7.97 21.73
C GLU A 150 1.50 9.23 21.45
N GLU A 151 2.80 9.09 21.21
CA GLU A 151 3.69 10.19 20.81
C GLU A 151 3.62 10.45 19.30
N ARG A 152 3.25 9.43 18.52
CA ARG A 152 3.13 9.47 17.06
C ARG A 152 1.79 10.04 16.60
N GLN A 153 0.69 9.63 17.25
CA GLN A 153 -0.69 9.93 16.82
C GLN A 153 -0.98 11.41 16.54
N PRO A 154 -0.55 12.40 17.38
CA PRO A 154 -0.84 13.81 17.11
C PRO A 154 -0.28 14.32 15.77
N PHE A 155 0.84 13.74 15.32
CA PHE A 155 1.44 14.08 14.02
C PHE A 155 0.65 13.47 12.86
N TYR A 156 0.16 12.24 13.02
CA TYR A 156 -0.73 11.63 12.04
C TYR A 156 -2.10 12.33 11.97
N ASP A 157 -2.62 12.83 13.09
CA ASP A 157 -3.82 13.68 13.09
C ASP A 157 -3.60 14.96 12.30
N THR A 158 -2.44 15.59 12.47
CA THR A 158 -2.07 16.78 11.71
C THR A 158 -1.95 16.46 10.21
N ALA A 159 -1.31 15.36 9.85
CA ALA A 159 -1.19 14.92 8.46
C ALA A 159 -2.55 14.63 7.82
N ASN A 160 -3.46 13.93 8.50
CA ASN A 160 -4.79 13.64 7.95
C ASN A 160 -5.61 14.91 7.68
N GLU A 161 -5.53 15.92 8.57
CA GLU A 161 -6.17 17.23 8.35
C GLU A 161 -5.53 17.99 7.18
N LEU A 162 -4.20 17.93 7.02
CA LEU A 162 -3.51 18.55 5.90
C LEU A 162 -3.81 17.85 4.56
N ILE A 163 -3.92 16.52 4.55
CA ILE A 163 -4.39 15.76 3.39
C ILE A 163 -5.79 16.22 2.98
N LYS A 164 -6.69 16.41 3.96
CA LYS A 164 -8.01 16.98 3.68
C LYS A 164 -7.94 18.39 3.12
N GLN A 165 -7.06 19.23 3.65
CA GLN A 165 -6.91 20.62 3.20
C GLN A 165 -6.39 20.72 1.77
N HIS A 166 -5.40 19.90 1.42
CA HIS A 166 -4.72 19.93 0.11
C HIS A 166 -5.43 19.11 -0.96
N VAL A 167 -6.25 18.13 -0.58
CA VAL A 167 -7.02 17.26 -1.47
C VAL A 167 -6.15 16.59 -2.56
N PRO A 168 -5.03 15.92 -2.21
CA PRO A 168 -4.27 15.14 -3.18
C PRO A 168 -5.05 13.94 -3.73
N MET A 169 -6.03 13.46 -2.94
CA MET A 169 -6.93 12.38 -3.30
C MET A 169 -8.30 12.63 -2.65
N ILE A 170 -9.32 11.92 -3.15
CA ILE A 170 -10.67 11.92 -2.56
C ILE A 170 -10.92 10.51 -1.99
N PRO A 171 -11.08 10.36 -0.67
CA PRO A 171 -11.40 9.07 -0.08
C PRO A 171 -12.84 8.71 -0.41
N VAL A 172 -13.05 7.53 -1.01
CA VAL A 172 -14.38 7.07 -1.43
C VAL A 172 -14.95 6.07 -0.42
N ALA A 173 -14.21 4.99 -0.15
CA ALA A 173 -14.66 3.93 0.74
C ALA A 173 -13.50 3.16 1.38
N HIS A 174 -13.77 2.59 2.55
CA HIS A 174 -12.99 1.48 3.09
C HIS A 174 -13.74 0.19 2.77
N GLY A 175 -13.17 -0.62 1.89
CA GLY A 175 -13.80 -1.85 1.40
C GLY A 175 -13.76 -2.97 2.44
N GLY A 176 -14.89 -3.66 2.62
CA GLY A 176 -14.89 -4.91 3.38
C GLY A 176 -14.20 -6.01 2.58
N ASN A 177 -13.19 -6.66 3.16
CA ASN A 177 -12.54 -7.83 2.55
C ASN A 177 -12.95 -9.13 3.27
N GLY A 178 -12.85 -10.26 2.57
CA GLY A 178 -13.09 -11.57 3.15
C GLY A 178 -12.69 -12.70 2.21
N ALA A 179 -12.28 -13.82 2.80
CA ALA A 179 -11.94 -15.04 2.09
C ALA A 179 -13.03 -16.12 2.28
N ALA A 180 -13.24 -16.94 1.26
CA ALA A 180 -14.13 -18.08 1.29
C ALA A 180 -13.35 -19.39 1.15
N PHE A 181 -13.61 -20.34 2.03
CA PHE A 181 -12.91 -21.62 2.09
C PHE A 181 -13.88 -22.78 1.87
N LYS A 182 -13.38 -23.89 1.31
CA LYS A 182 -14.13 -25.15 1.35
C LYS A 182 -14.30 -25.58 2.81
N ALA A 183 -15.46 -26.15 3.12
CA ALA A 183 -15.83 -26.51 4.50
C ALA A 183 -14.91 -27.55 5.16
N ASP A 184 -14.14 -28.28 4.35
CA ASP A 184 -13.18 -29.29 4.81
C ASP A 184 -11.75 -28.75 4.99
N VAL A 185 -11.51 -27.46 4.76
CA VAL A 185 -10.22 -26.82 5.10
C VAL A 185 -10.15 -26.60 6.60
N GLU A 186 -9.18 -27.21 7.26
CA GLU A 186 -8.92 -27.00 8.68
C GLU A 186 -7.90 -25.87 8.87
N GLY A 187 -8.05 -25.06 9.92
CA GLY A 187 -7.14 -23.93 10.17
C GLY A 187 -7.34 -22.74 9.21
N ALA A 188 -8.43 -22.71 8.45
CA ALA A 188 -8.78 -21.59 7.59
C ALA A 188 -8.96 -20.29 8.38
N TYR A 189 -8.31 -19.23 7.93
CA TYR A 189 -8.45 -17.89 8.47
C TYR A 189 -8.29 -16.87 7.33
N ALA A 190 -8.93 -15.71 7.46
CA ALA A 190 -8.71 -14.57 6.57
C ALA A 190 -7.72 -13.61 7.24
N SER A 191 -6.74 -13.11 6.50
CA SER A 191 -5.77 -12.15 7.03
C SER A 191 -6.36 -10.73 7.00
N ASP A 192 -6.09 -9.94 8.04
CA ASP A 192 -6.54 -8.53 8.12
C ASP A 192 -5.83 -7.63 7.10
N ILE A 193 -4.66 -8.06 6.62
CA ILE A 193 -3.82 -7.38 5.62
C ILE A 193 -3.72 -8.16 4.30
N GLY A 194 -4.52 -9.23 4.12
CA GLY A 194 -4.48 -10.07 2.93
C GLY A 194 -3.22 -10.95 2.81
N ALA A 195 -2.51 -11.15 3.92
CA ALA A 195 -1.33 -11.99 4.08
C ALA A 195 -1.68 -13.39 4.63
N GLU A 196 -2.38 -14.21 3.85
CA GLU A 196 -2.74 -15.57 4.27
C GLU A 196 -1.51 -16.51 4.29
N GLN A 197 -1.22 -17.14 5.42
CA GLN A 197 -0.16 -18.14 5.56
C GLN A 197 -0.72 -19.54 5.29
N PHE A 198 -0.49 -20.05 4.08
CA PHE A 198 -1.06 -21.34 3.67
C PHE A 198 -0.48 -22.53 4.45
N ALA A 199 0.72 -22.37 5.02
CA ALA A 199 1.35 -23.37 5.88
C ALA A 199 0.53 -23.68 7.15
N LEU A 200 -0.38 -22.79 7.56
CA LEU A 200 -1.27 -22.99 8.70
C LEU A 200 -2.58 -23.69 8.35
N MET A 201 -2.82 -23.94 7.06
CA MET A 201 -4.07 -24.49 6.55
C MET A 201 -3.88 -25.95 6.10
N ASN A 202 -4.80 -26.81 6.50
CA ASN A 202 -4.86 -28.19 6.02
C ASN A 202 -5.92 -28.29 4.92
N PRO A 203 -5.57 -28.68 3.69
CA PRO A 203 -6.51 -28.79 2.58
C PRO A 203 -7.47 -30.00 2.69
N GLY A 204 -7.75 -30.57 3.87
CA GLY A 204 -8.85 -31.54 4.04
C GLY A 204 -8.65 -32.84 3.26
N GLY A 205 -7.53 -33.53 3.51
CA GLY A 205 -7.21 -34.82 2.87
C GLY A 205 -6.80 -34.75 1.40
N ARG A 206 -6.60 -33.54 0.86
CA ARG A 206 -6.04 -33.29 -0.48
C ARG A 206 -4.53 -33.03 -0.37
N ASP A 207 -3.80 -33.28 -1.44
CA ASP A 207 -2.35 -32.97 -1.51
C ASP A 207 -2.08 -31.55 -2.02
N THR A 208 -3.12 -30.82 -2.44
CA THR A 208 -2.99 -29.49 -3.05
C THR A 208 -3.99 -28.53 -2.41
N PHE A 209 -3.48 -27.38 -1.97
CA PHE A 209 -4.29 -26.22 -1.62
C PHE A 209 -4.40 -25.31 -2.85
N VAL A 210 -5.62 -24.97 -3.26
CA VAL A 210 -5.87 -24.09 -4.42
C VAL A 210 -6.44 -22.78 -3.89
N TRP A 211 -5.72 -21.69 -4.11
CA TRP A 211 -6.14 -20.34 -3.77
C TRP A 211 -6.58 -19.57 -5.01
N LEU A 212 -7.69 -18.85 -4.91
CA LEU A 212 -8.17 -17.94 -5.94
C LEU A 212 -7.87 -16.52 -5.45
N GLN A 213 -7.19 -15.73 -6.28
CA GLN A 213 -6.90 -14.32 -6.02
C GLN A 213 -7.36 -13.44 -7.17
N ASN A 214 -7.23 -12.12 -6.99
CA ASN A 214 -7.84 -11.12 -7.88
C ASN A 214 -7.16 -10.99 -9.25
N GLY A 215 -5.91 -11.43 -9.39
CA GLY A 215 -5.13 -11.28 -10.61
C GLY A 215 -3.87 -12.13 -10.62
N GLU A 216 -3.19 -12.12 -11.77
CA GLU A 216 -1.85 -12.68 -11.93
C GLU A 216 -0.82 -11.73 -11.29
N PRO A 217 0.18 -12.23 -10.54
CA PRO A 217 1.28 -11.40 -10.05
C PRO A 217 2.02 -10.71 -11.20
N ALA A 218 2.40 -9.44 -11.04
CA ALA A 218 3.19 -8.72 -12.04
C ALA A 218 4.60 -9.32 -12.18
N GLY A 219 5.16 -9.81 -11.07
CA GLY A 219 6.37 -10.62 -11.02
C GLY A 219 6.50 -11.40 -9.72
N LEU A 220 7.63 -12.08 -9.55
CA LEU A 220 7.93 -12.94 -8.39
C LEU A 220 9.24 -12.55 -7.70
N TYR A 221 9.83 -11.41 -8.08
CA TYR A 221 10.96 -10.88 -7.35
C TYR A 221 10.47 -9.89 -6.29
N CYS A 222 10.15 -10.43 -5.12
CA CYS A 222 9.42 -9.77 -4.04
C CYS A 222 9.91 -8.39 -3.63
N ALA A 223 11.20 -8.10 -3.82
CA ALA A 223 11.79 -6.82 -3.45
C ALA A 223 11.45 -5.67 -4.42
N ASP A 224 10.99 -6.00 -5.63
CA ASP A 224 10.62 -5.04 -6.68
C ASP A 224 9.10 -4.93 -6.87
N GLU A 225 8.31 -5.67 -6.09
CA GLU A 225 6.84 -5.69 -6.23
C GLU A 225 6.16 -4.88 -5.13
N SER A 226 5.05 -4.22 -5.48
CA SER A 226 4.24 -3.40 -4.57
C SER A 226 2.76 -3.79 -4.53
N ASP A 227 2.37 -4.85 -5.23
CA ASP A 227 0.99 -5.28 -5.33
C ASP A 227 0.70 -6.53 -4.47
N GLY A 228 -0.50 -6.59 -3.90
CA GLY A 228 -0.92 -7.69 -3.03
C GLY A 228 -1.14 -9.04 -3.72
N GLU A 229 -1.18 -9.11 -5.06
CA GLU A 229 -1.22 -10.37 -5.79
C GLU A 229 0.18 -11.02 -5.82
N ALA A 230 1.24 -10.23 -6.01
CA ALA A 230 2.63 -10.66 -5.92
C ALA A 230 3.08 -10.91 -4.47
N LEU A 231 2.79 -9.99 -3.55
CA LEU A 231 3.22 -10.09 -2.16
C LEU A 231 2.66 -11.34 -1.45
N ARG A 232 1.41 -11.74 -1.74
CA ARG A 232 0.85 -12.99 -1.19
C ARG A 232 1.63 -14.22 -1.64
N ALA A 233 2.06 -14.29 -2.90
CA ALA A 233 2.89 -15.39 -3.39
C ALA A 233 4.27 -15.37 -2.72
N CYS A 234 4.84 -14.18 -2.57
CA CYS A 234 6.12 -13.96 -1.89
C CYS A 234 6.13 -14.46 -0.44
N GLU A 235 5.07 -14.21 0.32
CA GLU A 235 4.92 -14.71 1.69
C GLU A 235 4.94 -16.24 1.79
N GLN A 236 4.59 -16.96 0.72
CA GLN A 236 4.61 -18.42 0.72
C GLN A 236 6.01 -18.98 0.43
N VAL A 237 6.91 -18.20 -0.18
CA VAL A 237 8.20 -18.67 -0.68
C VAL A 237 9.40 -18.01 0.00
N MET A 238 9.19 -16.89 0.71
CA MET A 238 10.20 -16.15 1.45
C MET A 238 9.96 -16.23 2.96
N GLN A 239 11.00 -15.98 3.75
CA GLN A 239 10.91 -15.85 5.20
C GLN A 239 11.61 -14.57 5.65
N SER A 240 10.92 -13.75 6.44
CA SER A 240 11.42 -12.50 7.02
C SER A 240 12.09 -12.73 8.39
N LEU A 241 12.82 -11.72 8.89
CA LEU A 241 13.38 -11.75 10.24
C LEU A 241 12.28 -11.81 11.32
N LEU A 242 11.24 -11.00 11.16
CA LEU A 242 10.05 -10.94 12.00
C LEU A 242 8.80 -11.18 11.16
N ALA A 243 7.74 -11.70 11.76
CA ALA A 243 6.45 -11.95 11.12
C ALA A 243 5.32 -11.32 11.93
N TYR A 244 4.08 -11.44 11.45
CA TYR A 244 2.87 -11.08 12.19
C TYR A 244 2.19 -12.33 12.74
N GLU A 245 1.67 -12.24 13.97
CA GLU A 245 0.83 -13.30 14.52
C GLU A 245 -0.44 -13.46 13.66
N PRO A 246 -0.82 -14.68 13.27
CA PRO A 246 -1.96 -14.89 12.38
C PRO A 246 -3.26 -14.28 12.92
N GLY A 247 -3.90 -13.43 12.12
CA GLY A 247 -5.15 -12.75 12.48
C GLY A 247 -4.97 -11.58 13.45
N THR A 248 -3.74 -11.12 13.66
CA THR A 248 -3.43 -9.90 14.39
C THR A 248 -2.38 -9.08 13.64
N GLY A 249 -2.09 -7.87 14.14
CA GLY A 249 -0.97 -7.05 13.67
C GLY A 249 0.28 -7.14 14.53
N ASP A 250 0.31 -8.07 15.49
CA ASP A 250 1.37 -8.14 16.49
C ASP A 250 2.63 -8.77 15.90
N VAL A 251 3.76 -8.12 16.11
CA VAL A 251 5.06 -8.58 15.60
C VAL A 251 5.57 -9.76 16.43
N VAL A 252 5.91 -10.86 15.76
CA VAL A 252 6.44 -12.09 16.34
C VAL A 252 7.75 -12.54 15.69
N ALA A 253 8.50 -13.38 16.39
CA ALA A 253 9.76 -13.94 15.91
C ALA A 253 9.58 -14.84 14.67
N SER A 254 10.47 -14.70 13.67
CA SER A 254 10.58 -15.61 12.53
C SER A 254 12.03 -16.14 12.40
N LEU A 255 12.82 -15.63 11.45
CA LEU A 255 14.24 -15.96 11.32
C LEU A 255 15.11 -15.30 12.40
N ALA A 256 14.64 -14.25 13.06
CA ALA A 256 15.26 -13.70 14.26
C ALA A 256 14.53 -14.17 15.52
N THR A 257 15.27 -14.52 16.57
CA THR A 257 14.73 -14.97 17.86
C THR A 257 14.70 -13.86 18.92
N GLU A 258 15.58 -12.87 18.79
CA GLU A 258 15.70 -11.72 19.70
C GLU A 258 16.09 -10.49 18.88
N TRP A 259 15.62 -9.31 19.28
CA TRP A 259 16.00 -8.04 18.66
C TRP A 259 16.02 -6.91 19.70
N THR A 260 16.95 -5.98 19.53
CA THR A 260 17.10 -4.80 20.39
C THR A 260 17.47 -3.57 19.56
N ALA A 261 16.90 -2.42 19.89
CA ALA A 261 17.27 -1.14 19.31
C ALA A 261 18.18 -0.34 20.25
N ASN A 262 18.98 0.59 19.70
CA ASN A 262 19.62 1.65 20.48
C ASN A 262 18.59 2.72 20.93
N ASP A 263 18.98 3.60 21.84
CA ASP A 263 18.09 4.62 22.42
C ASP A 263 17.48 5.56 21.37
N ASP A 264 18.22 5.84 20.29
CA ASP A 264 17.81 6.73 19.21
C ASP A 264 17.02 6.00 18.09
N LEU A 265 16.79 4.68 18.21
CA LEU A 265 16.13 3.83 17.22
C LEU A 265 16.77 3.80 15.82
N THR A 266 18.05 4.14 15.74
CA THR A 266 18.85 4.19 14.49
C THR A 266 19.66 2.92 14.25
N GLU A 267 19.85 2.08 15.26
CA GLU A 267 20.57 0.81 15.16
C GLU A 267 19.76 -0.32 15.77
N TRP A 268 19.62 -1.41 15.02
CA TRP A 268 18.90 -2.61 15.46
C TRP A 268 19.82 -3.83 15.37
N VAL A 269 19.85 -4.61 16.45
CA VAL A 269 20.62 -5.86 16.54
C VAL A 269 19.65 -7.03 16.56
N PHE A 270 19.78 -7.93 15.61
CA PHE A 270 18.97 -9.15 15.51
C PHE A 270 19.81 -10.38 15.78
N LYS A 271 19.30 -11.28 16.63
CA LYS A 271 19.86 -12.62 16.84
C LYS A 271 19.16 -13.61 15.93
N LEU A 272 19.91 -14.19 14.98
CA LEU A 272 19.36 -15.13 14.01
C LEU A 272 19.12 -16.51 14.62
N ARG A 273 18.09 -17.19 14.12
CA ARG A 273 17.77 -18.58 14.43
C ARG A 273 18.85 -19.51 13.89
N GLU A 274 19.39 -20.34 14.77
CA GLU A 274 20.41 -21.31 14.39
C GLU A 274 19.85 -22.50 13.59
N GLY A 275 20.67 -23.07 12.72
CA GLY A 275 20.36 -24.32 12.00
C GLY A 275 19.36 -24.17 10.85
N VAL A 276 18.95 -22.95 10.50
CA VAL A 276 18.10 -22.68 9.33
C VAL A 276 18.89 -23.00 8.06
N LYS A 277 18.22 -23.67 7.11
CA LYS A 277 18.80 -24.05 5.82
C LYS A 277 17.92 -23.58 4.67
N PHE A 278 18.58 -23.15 3.60
CA PHE A 278 17.94 -22.95 2.31
C PHE A 278 17.64 -24.29 1.63
N HIS A 279 16.76 -24.26 0.63
CA HIS A 279 16.39 -25.44 -0.17
C HIS A 279 17.58 -26.12 -0.88
N ASN A 280 18.67 -25.39 -1.13
CA ASN A 280 19.91 -25.91 -1.70
C ASN A 280 20.86 -26.54 -0.66
N GLY A 281 20.49 -26.51 0.63
CA GLY A 281 21.27 -27.05 1.74
C GLY A 281 22.27 -26.09 2.40
N ALA A 282 22.44 -24.87 1.86
CA ALA A 282 23.24 -23.82 2.51
C ALA A 282 22.61 -23.41 3.84
N THR A 283 23.45 -23.00 4.80
CA THR A 283 23.00 -22.52 6.12
C THR A 283 22.82 -21.01 6.05
N LEU A 284 21.74 -20.49 6.66
CA LEU A 284 21.53 -19.06 6.83
C LEU A 284 22.60 -18.45 7.76
N ASP A 285 23.22 -17.36 7.33
CA ASP A 285 24.02 -16.48 8.19
C ASP A 285 23.70 -14.99 7.99
N ALA A 286 24.38 -14.13 8.74
CA ALA A 286 24.12 -12.69 8.71
C ALA A 286 24.42 -12.03 7.36
N ASN A 287 25.33 -12.59 6.55
CA ASN A 287 25.63 -12.05 5.22
C ASN A 287 24.46 -12.25 4.25
N ASP A 288 23.67 -13.32 4.40
CA ASP A 288 22.48 -13.54 3.57
C ASP A 288 21.40 -12.48 3.85
N VAL A 289 21.26 -12.10 5.13
CA VAL A 289 20.39 -11.00 5.55
C VAL A 289 20.89 -9.68 4.96
N VAL A 290 22.18 -9.37 5.13
CA VAL A 290 22.79 -8.17 4.55
C VAL A 290 22.61 -8.12 3.04
N LEU A 291 22.82 -9.23 2.34
CA LEU A 291 22.65 -9.31 0.89
C LEU A 291 21.22 -8.94 0.48
N SER A 292 20.22 -9.41 1.23
CA SER A 292 18.80 -9.09 0.95
C SER A 292 18.51 -7.58 0.98
N TYR A 293 19.21 -6.82 1.83
CA TYR A 293 19.11 -5.35 1.86
C TYR A 293 20.00 -4.67 0.82
N VAL A 294 21.25 -5.10 0.68
CA VAL A 294 22.22 -4.49 -0.25
C VAL A 294 21.73 -4.56 -1.69
N VAL A 295 21.11 -5.67 -2.09
CA VAL A 295 20.57 -5.82 -3.45
C VAL A 295 19.46 -4.81 -3.73
N GLN A 296 18.67 -4.44 -2.72
CA GLN A 296 17.64 -3.40 -2.86
C GLN A 296 18.26 -2.00 -2.81
N TRP A 297 19.27 -1.80 -1.97
CA TRP A 297 19.85 -0.49 -1.71
C TRP A 297 20.78 0.01 -2.82
N ASP A 298 21.66 -0.85 -3.34
CA ASP A 298 22.69 -0.48 -4.32
C ASP A 298 22.19 -0.70 -5.75
N ALA A 299 21.81 0.39 -6.42
CA ALA A 299 21.30 0.35 -7.79
C ALA A 299 22.33 -0.11 -8.83
N SER A 300 23.62 -0.17 -8.46
CA SER A 300 24.69 -0.73 -9.31
C SER A 300 24.93 -2.23 -9.06
N HIS A 301 24.30 -2.82 -8.05
CA HIS A 301 24.50 -4.21 -7.71
C HIS A 301 24.00 -5.12 -8.85
N PRO A 302 24.75 -6.17 -9.26
CA PRO A 302 24.37 -7.01 -10.40
C PRO A 302 23.03 -7.76 -10.24
N LEU A 303 22.51 -7.85 -9.01
CA LEU A 303 21.22 -8.46 -8.68
C LEU A 303 20.10 -7.43 -8.44
N HIS A 304 20.38 -6.13 -8.53
CA HIS A 304 19.38 -5.06 -8.50
C HIS A 304 18.63 -5.03 -9.83
N VAL A 305 17.95 -6.13 -10.14
CA VAL A 305 17.29 -6.36 -11.42
C VAL A 305 15.87 -6.83 -11.12
N GLY A 306 14.95 -5.86 -11.20
CA GLY A 306 13.53 -6.05 -11.02
C GLY A 306 12.76 -6.26 -12.32
N ARG A 307 11.43 -6.38 -12.20
CA ARG A 307 10.49 -6.30 -13.32
C ARG A 307 10.47 -4.87 -13.88
N ASP A 308 10.27 -3.88 -13.01
CA ASP A 308 10.33 -2.46 -13.35
C ASP A 308 11.62 -1.80 -12.83
N GLY A 309 12.27 -2.41 -11.82
CA GLY A 309 13.52 -1.93 -11.25
C GLY A 309 13.37 -0.69 -10.38
N SER A 310 12.14 -0.38 -9.94
CA SER A 310 11.82 0.75 -9.08
C SER A 310 12.17 0.48 -7.63
N PHE A 311 12.06 -0.77 -7.17
CA PHE A 311 12.21 -1.17 -5.77
C PHE A 311 11.48 -0.23 -4.79
N THR A 312 10.30 0.30 -5.16
CA THR A 312 9.66 1.48 -4.52
C THR A 312 9.55 1.43 -2.99
N TYR A 313 9.40 0.27 -2.36
CA TYR A 313 9.39 0.19 -0.90
C TYR A 313 10.72 0.58 -0.26
N PHE A 314 11.86 0.26 -0.87
CA PHE A 314 13.15 0.57 -0.28
C PHE A 314 13.33 2.09 -0.08
N PRO A 315 13.16 2.97 -1.09
CA PRO A 315 13.24 4.40 -0.89
C PRO A 315 12.10 4.95 -0.04
N GLY A 316 10.91 4.35 -0.08
CA GLY A 316 9.79 4.72 0.80
C GLY A 316 10.07 4.47 2.29
N LEU A 317 10.81 3.41 2.63
CA LEU A 317 11.06 2.99 4.03
C LEU A 317 12.44 3.38 4.56
N PHE A 318 13.46 3.30 3.72
CA PHE A 318 14.88 3.43 4.10
C PHE A 318 15.58 4.61 3.42
N GLY A 319 14.91 5.30 2.50
CA GLY A 319 15.44 6.46 1.78
C GLY A 319 16.27 6.10 0.55
N ALA A 320 16.95 7.12 -0.01
CA ALA A 320 17.54 7.04 -1.35
C ALA A 320 18.51 5.86 -1.56
N PHE A 321 18.52 5.35 -2.80
CA PHE A 321 19.44 4.31 -3.24
C PHE A 321 20.91 4.75 -3.18
N LEU A 322 21.78 3.79 -2.88
CA LEU A 322 23.20 3.90 -3.17
C LEU A 322 23.41 3.74 -4.68
N ASN A 323 24.29 4.57 -5.26
CA ASN A 323 24.61 4.54 -6.69
C ASN A 323 23.38 4.68 -7.62
N ALA A 324 22.37 5.45 -7.21
CA ALA A 324 21.20 5.75 -8.05
C ALA A 324 21.64 6.30 -9.43
N PRO A 325 20.97 5.91 -10.54
CA PRO A 325 21.23 6.49 -11.86
C PRO A 325 21.03 8.02 -11.82
N GLU A 326 21.90 8.75 -12.52
CA GLU A 326 21.76 10.21 -12.73
C GLU A 326 20.56 10.57 -13.61
#